data_AF-A0A3M1THP0-F1
#
_entry.id   AF-A0A3M1THP0-F1
#
_cell.length_a   1.000
_cell.length_b   1.000
_cell.length_c   1.000
_cell.angle_alpha   90.00
_cell.angle_beta   90.00
_cell.angle_gamma   90.00
#
_symmetry.space_group_name_H-M   'P 1'
#
loop_
_entity.id
_entity.type
_entity.pdbx_description
1 polymer ?
#
loop_
_entity_poly.entity_id
_entity_poly.type
_entity_poly.pdbx_seq_one_letter_code
_entity_poly.pdbx_strand_id
1 'polypeptide(L)'
;MPPERVTTLLEAIEGEVARALHSVAAGDLEGALAAERASSEFVAALRREGAERLERPEHRALLGRIAQAHRRLQVLLASEREHVLAALRSLRDERRWLQNAAPRPRAARVDRAA
;
A
#
# COMPACT_ATOMS: atom_id res chain seq x y z
N MET A 1 25.64 10.62 22.07
CA MET A 1 24.44 11.35 21.59
C MET A 1 23.32 11.14 22.59
N PRO A 2 22.50 12.18 22.89
CA PRO A 2 21.43 12.05 23.86
C PRO A 2 20.40 10.99 23.47
N PRO A 3 19.93 10.18 24.44
CA PRO A 3 18.90 9.15 24.24
C PRO A 3 17.56 9.70 23.72
N GLU A 4 17.33 11.01 23.85
CA GLU A 4 16.18 11.71 23.26
C GLU A 4 16.07 11.54 21.73
N ARG A 5 17.19 11.37 21.01
CA ARG A 5 17.16 11.20 19.55
C ARG A 5 16.51 9.89 19.12
N VAL A 6 16.70 8.81 19.87
CA VAL A 6 16.10 7.51 19.58
C VAL A 6 14.59 7.57 19.79
N THR A 7 14.15 8.20 20.88
CA THR A 7 12.72 8.44 21.15
C THR A 7 12.11 9.27 20.03
N THR A 8 12.76 10.36 19.61
CA THR A 8 12.29 11.22 18.51
C THR A 8 12.14 10.44 17.20
N LEU A 9 13.10 9.58 16.87
CA LEU A 9 13.02 8.74 15.66
C LEU A 9 11.88 7.72 15.74
N LEU A 10 11.67 7.09 16.90
CA LEU A 10 10.56 6.15 17.10
C LEU A 10 9.20 6.85 17.02
N GLU A 11 9.06 8.03 17.61
CA GLU A 11 7.85 8.84 17.52
C GLU A 11 7.58 9.29 16.08
N ALA A 12 8.62 9.66 15.33
CA ALA A 12 8.49 9.99 13.91
C ALA A 12 8.04 8.78 13.08
N ILE A 13 8.60 7.59 13.33
CA ILE A 13 8.16 6.34 12.69
C ILE A 13 6.70 6.05 13.04
N GLU A 14 6.31 6.15 14.32
CA GLU A 14 4.93 5.95 14.76
C GLU A 14 3.96 6.91 14.04
N GLY A 15 4.32 8.19 13.95
CA GLY A 15 3.53 9.20 13.26
C GLY A 15 3.35 8.90 11.77
N GLU A 16 4.42 8.49 11.07
CA GLU A 16 4.33 8.15 9.65
C GLU A 16 3.50 6.88 9.39
N VAL A 17 3.60 5.87 10.26
CA VAL A 17 2.75 4.67 10.14
C VAL A 17 1.29 5.00 10.39
N ALA A 18 1.00 5.89 11.35
CA ALA A 18 -0.36 6.38 11.58
C ALA A 18 -0.90 7.18 10.38
N ARG A 19 -0.07 8.02 9.75
CA ARG A 19 -0.40 8.73 8.52
C ARG A 19 -0.68 7.77 7.36
N ALA A 20 0.13 6.72 7.21
CA ALA A 20 -0.09 5.69 6.20
C ALA A 20 -1.43 4.96 6.42
N LEU A 21 -1.74 4.59 7.66
CA LEU A 21 -3.02 3.96 8.01
C LEU A 21 -4.22 4.86 7.65
N HIS A 22 -4.15 6.14 8.00
CA HIS A 22 -5.21 7.09 7.68
C HIS A 22 -5.40 7.23 6.16
N SER A 23 -4.29 7.31 5.41
CA SER A 23 -4.32 7.46 3.95
C SER A 23 -4.92 6.23 3.28
N VAL A 24 -4.51 5.01 3.67
CA VAL A 24 -5.10 3.77 3.15
C VAL A 24 -6.58 3.67 3.48
N ALA A 25 -6.98 4.02 4.71
CA ALA A 25 -8.40 4.01 5.10
C ALA A 25 -9.25 5.02 4.31
N ALA A 26 -8.63 6.10 3.81
CA ALA A 26 -9.27 7.10 2.94
C ALA A 26 -9.19 6.75 1.44
N GLY A 27 -8.55 5.64 1.07
CA GLY A 27 -8.28 5.28 -0.33
C GLY A 27 -7.14 6.08 -0.99
N ASP A 28 -6.43 6.90 -0.23
CA ASP A 28 -5.27 7.67 -0.68
C ASP A 28 -4.00 6.80 -0.64
N LEU A 29 -3.81 5.99 -1.68
CA LEU A 29 -2.64 5.13 -1.80
C LEU A 29 -1.34 5.91 -2.07
N GLU A 30 -1.43 7.09 -2.68
CA GLU A 30 -0.25 7.95 -2.91
C GLU A 30 0.24 8.55 -1.60
N GLY A 31 -0.67 9.06 -0.76
CA GLY A 31 -0.36 9.52 0.58
C GLY A 31 0.20 8.42 1.47
N ALA A 32 -0.35 7.20 1.36
CA ALA A 32 0.18 6.03 2.06
C ALA A 32 1.62 5.70 1.65
N LEU A 33 1.93 5.78 0.35
CA LEU A 33 3.28 5.55 -0.18
C LEU A 33 4.26 6.64 0.24
N ALA A 34 3.83 7.91 0.26
CA ALA A 34 4.66 9.01 0.75
C ALA A 34 5.01 8.85 2.23
N ALA A 35 4.05 8.40 3.04
CA ALA A 35 4.24 8.12 4.46
C ALA A 35 5.19 6.94 4.71
N GLU A 36 5.08 5.86 3.92
CA GLU A 36 6.03 4.74 3.99
C GLU A 36 7.46 5.21 3.71
N ARG A 37 7.66 6.01 2.66
CA ARG A 37 9.01 6.49 2.29
C ARG A 37 9.63 7.30 3.41
N ALA A 38 8.87 8.22 4.00
CA ALA A 38 9.31 9.02 5.15
C ALA A 38 9.64 8.13 6.37
N SER A 39 8.77 7.15 6.69
CA SER A 39 9.03 6.16 7.75
C SER A 39 10.33 5.39 7.50
N SER A 40 10.59 4.98 6.26
CA SER A 40 11.80 4.25 5.87
C SER A 40 13.08 5.07 6.07
N GLU A 41 13.04 6.39 5.86
CA GLU A 41 14.16 7.29 6.18
C GLU A 41 14.44 7.34 7.69
N PHE A 42 13.40 7.42 8.51
CA PHE A 42 13.54 7.39 9.98
C PHE A 42 14.05 6.04 10.48
N VAL A 43 13.59 4.92 9.89
CA VAL A 43 14.11 3.57 10.21
C VAL A 43 15.59 3.46 9.84
N ALA A 44 16.00 4.00 8.69
CA ALA A 44 17.40 4.01 8.30
C ALA A 44 18.26 4.85 9.27
N ALA A 45 17.75 6.00 9.73
CA ALA A 45 18.40 6.80 10.76
C ALA A 45 18.48 6.04 12.10
N LEU A 46 17.41 5.37 12.53
CA LEU A 46 17.37 4.58 13.75
C LEU A 46 18.39 3.43 13.72
N ARG A 47 18.54 2.74 12.58
CA ARG A 47 19.55 1.68 12.41
C ARG A 47 20.98 2.18 12.60
N ARG A 48 21.28 3.44 12.23
CA ARG A 48 22.60 4.04 12.44
C ARG A 48 22.89 4.34 13.92
N GLU A 49 21.86 4.48 14.75
CA GLU A 49 22.01 4.76 16.18
C GLU A 49 22.37 3.53 17.02
N GLY A 50 22.26 2.31 16.47
CA GLY A 50 22.58 1.06 17.15
C GLY A 50 21.42 0.49 17.98
N ALA A 51 21.30 -0.84 18.01
CA ALA A 51 20.19 -1.55 18.67
C ALA A 51 20.28 -1.49 20.20
N GLU A 52 21.50 -1.37 20.74
CA GLU A 52 21.80 -1.18 22.16
C GLU A 52 21.17 0.08 22.75
N ARG A 53 20.72 1.02 21.91
CA ARG A 53 20.02 2.21 22.36
C ARG A 53 18.51 2.05 22.52
N LEU A 54 17.96 0.87 22.19
CA LEU A 54 16.53 0.54 22.30
C LEU A 54 16.17 -0.21 23.60
N GLU A 55 17.00 -0.08 24.64
CA GLU A 55 16.85 -0.87 25.86
C GLU A 55 15.82 -0.31 26.84
N ARG A 56 15.34 0.92 26.62
CA ARG A 56 14.40 1.56 27.53
C ARG A 56 12.99 0.98 27.40
N PRO A 57 12.24 0.84 28.52
CA PRO A 57 10.85 0.39 28.48
C PRO A 57 9.96 1.21 27.54
N GLU A 58 10.16 2.52 27.48
CA GLU A 58 9.45 3.43 26.57
C GLU A 58 9.64 3.07 25.09
N HIS A 59 10.85 2.67 24.70
CA HIS A 59 11.16 2.26 23.32
C HIS A 59 10.45 0.95 22.95
N ARG A 60 10.41 -0.01 23.89
CA ARG A 60 9.67 -1.27 23.67
C ARG A 60 8.18 -1.02 23.48
N ALA A 61 7.59 -0.10 24.24
CA ALA A 61 6.20 0.29 24.07
C ALA A 61 5.95 0.93 22.70
N LEU A 62 6.80 1.88 22.28
CA LEU A 62 6.77 2.51 20.95
C LEU A 62 6.88 1.47 19.83
N LEU A 63 7.87 0.59 19.88
CA LEU A 63 8.06 -0.49 18.90
C LEU A 63 6.84 -1.41 18.83
N GLY A 64 6.23 -1.72 19.98
CA GLY A 64 4.99 -2.49 20.04
C GLY A 64 3.84 -1.84 19.29
N ARG A 65 3.64 -0.52 19.48
CA ARG A 65 2.61 0.26 18.77
C ARG A 65 2.90 0.33 17.27
N ILE A 66 4.14 0.63 16.88
CA ILE A 66 4.58 0.66 15.47
C ILE A 66 4.33 -0.69 14.79
N ALA A 67 4.69 -1.81 15.45
CA ALA A 67 4.48 -3.14 14.91
C ALA A 67 3.00 -3.50 14.79
N GLN A 68 2.18 -3.12 15.77
CA GLN A 68 0.73 -3.30 15.70
C GLN A 68 0.11 -2.49 14.55
N ALA A 69 0.54 -1.24 14.38
CA ALA A 69 0.07 -0.37 13.31
C ALA A 69 0.46 -0.91 11.92
N HIS A 70 1.68 -1.41 11.74
CA HIS A 70 2.11 -2.08 10.51
C HIS A 70 1.25 -3.31 10.18
N ARG A 71 0.93 -4.15 11.17
CA ARG A 71 0.04 -5.30 10.94
C ARG A 71 -1.35 -4.86 10.46
N ARG A 72 -1.90 -3.79 11.04
CA ARG A 72 -3.18 -3.22 10.57
C ARG A 72 -3.07 -2.70 9.14
N LEU A 73 -1.96 -2.03 8.81
CA LEU A 73 -1.72 -1.49 7.47
C LEU A 73 -1.67 -2.61 6.43
N GLN A 74 -1.00 -3.72 6.73
CA GLN A 74 -0.94 -4.89 5.86
C GLN A 74 -2.33 -5.48 5.58
N VAL A 75 -3.19 -5.56 6.60
CA VAL A 75 -4.57 -6.04 6.45
C VAL A 75 -5.38 -5.11 5.55
N LEU A 76 -5.31 -3.79 5.79
CA LEU A 76 -6.02 -2.81 4.97
C LEU A 76 -5.55 -2.84 3.51
N LEU A 77 -4.24 -2.84 3.27
CA LEU A 77 -3.68 -2.92 1.92
C LEU A 77 -4.05 -4.22 1.20
N ALA A 78 -4.15 -5.34 1.92
CA ALA A 78 -4.61 -6.59 1.34
C ALA A 78 -6.08 -6.50 0.89
N SER A 79 -6.92 -5.84 1.68
CA SER A 79 -8.32 -5.55 1.31
C SER A 79 -8.41 -4.64 0.08
N GLU A 80 -7.67 -3.54 0.06
CA GLU A 80 -7.64 -2.61 -1.08
C GLU A 80 -7.13 -3.27 -2.35
N ARG A 81 -6.11 -4.13 -2.25
CA ARG A 81 -5.63 -4.94 -3.36
C ARG A 81 -6.74 -5.83 -3.93
N GLU A 82 -7.51 -6.50 -3.08
CA GLU A 82 -8.60 -7.37 -3.53
C GLU A 82 -9.73 -6.57 -4.20
N HIS A 83 -10.08 -5.39 -3.68
CA HIS A 83 -11.03 -4.48 -4.31
C HIS A 83 -10.58 -4.07 -5.72
N VAL A 84 -9.32 -3.66 -5.88
CA VAL A 84 -8.76 -3.30 -7.20
C VAL A 84 -8.77 -4.50 -8.15
N LEU A 85 -8.38 -5.69 -7.68
CA LEU A 85 -8.41 -6.91 -8.50
C LEU A 85 -9.84 -7.29 -8.92
N ALA A 86 -10.82 -7.12 -8.04
CA ALA A 86 -12.22 -7.34 -8.36
C ALA A 86 -12.73 -6.37 -9.44
N ALA A 87 -12.40 -5.08 -9.32
CA ALA A 87 -12.74 -4.08 -10.33
C ALA A 87 -12.10 -4.41 -11.70
N LEU A 88 -10.83 -4.80 -11.72
CA LEU A 88 -10.14 -5.20 -12.96
C LEU A 88 -10.76 -6.44 -13.61
N ARG A 89 -11.18 -7.43 -12.81
CA ARG A 89 -11.90 -8.62 -13.31
C ARG A 89 -13.23 -8.22 -13.95
N SER A 90 -14.01 -7.37 -13.29
CA SER A 90 -15.27 -6.85 -13.82
C SER A 90 -15.09 -6.11 -15.15
N LEU A 91 -14.12 -5.19 -15.23
CA LEU A 91 -13.80 -4.47 -16.47
C LEU A 91 -13.35 -5.40 -17.61
N ARG A 92 -12.59 -6.46 -17.29
CA ARG A 92 -12.17 -7.45 -18.27
C ARG A 92 -13.35 -8.25 -18.82
N ASP A 93 -14.29 -8.62 -17.95
CA ASP A 93 -15.48 -9.40 -18.32
C ASP A 93 -16.43 -8.54 -19.17
N GLU A 94 -16.63 -7.28 -18.82
CA GLU A 94 -17.37 -6.30 -19.63
C GLU A 94 -16.75 -6.13 -21.03
N ARG A 95 -15.42 -5.94 -21.08
CA ARG A 95 -14.69 -5.87 -22.36
C ARG A 95 -14.91 -7.12 -23.21
N ARG A 96 -14.86 -8.31 -22.61
CA ARG A 96 -15.09 -9.59 -23.32
C ARG A 96 -16.53 -9.68 -23.83
N TRP A 97 -17.50 -9.24 -23.04
CA TRP A 97 -18.90 -9.20 -23.47
C TRP A 97 -19.08 -8.28 -24.68
N LEU A 98 -18.55 -7.05 -24.63
CA LEU A 98 -18.59 -6.10 -25.75
C LEU A 98 -17.95 -6.65 -27.03
N GLN A 99 -16.81 -7.35 -26.90
CA GLN A 99 -16.13 -7.99 -28.05
C GLN A 99 -16.93 -9.12 -28.69
N ASN A 100 -17.72 -9.86 -27.90
CA ASN A 100 -18.55 -10.96 -28.38
C ASN A 100 -19.93 -10.49 -28.89
N ALA A 101 -20.44 -9.39 -28.35
CA ALA A 101 -21.72 -8.80 -28.74
C ALA A 101 -21.65 -8.00 -30.05
N ALA A 102 -20.46 -7.57 -30.46
CA ALA A 102 -20.27 -6.86 -31.73
C ALA A 102 -20.57 -7.78 -32.93
N PRO A 103 -21.48 -7.39 -33.85
CA PRO A 103 -21.75 -8.18 -35.04
C PRO A 103 -20.47 -8.29 -35.86
N ARG A 104 -19.99 -9.53 -36.07
CA ARG A 104 -18.91 -9.78 -37.01
C ARG A 104 -19.38 -9.29 -38.38
N PRO A 105 -18.60 -8.46 -39.10
CA PRO A 105 -18.96 -8.08 -40.45
C PRO A 105 -19.19 -9.37 -41.24
N ARG A 106 -20.43 -9.57 -41.73
CA ARG A 106 -20.73 -10.64 -42.67
C ARG A 106 -19.74 -10.44 -43.81
N ALA A 107 -18.75 -11.34 -43.93
CA ALA A 107 -17.95 -11.42 -45.13
C ALA A 107 -18.95 -11.52 -46.28
N ALA A 108 -19.00 -10.49 -47.11
CA ALA A 108 -19.78 -10.53 -48.33
C ALA A 108 -19.28 -11.76 -49.08
N ARG A 109 -20.13 -12.78 -49.20
CA ARG A 109 -19.89 -13.84 -50.17
C ARG A 109 -19.87 -13.12 -51.52
N VAL A 110 -18.67 -12.88 -52.01
CA VAL A 110 -18.47 -12.51 -53.40
C VAL A 110 -18.73 -13.79 -54.16
N ASP A 111 -19.98 -14.00 -54.56
CA ASP A 111 -20.31 -15.01 -55.56
C ASP A 111 -19.58 -14.61 -56.84
N ARG A 112 -18.37 -15.14 -57.04
CA ARG A 112 -17.75 -15.20 -58.36
C ARG A 112 -18.51 -16.25 -59.15
N ALA A 113 -19.61 -15.84 -59.77
CA ALA A 113 -20.14 -16.52 -60.94
C ALA A 113 -19.24 -16.13 -62.12
N ALA A 114 -18.48 -17.11 -62.63
CA ALA A 114 -17.88 -17.12 -63.96
C ALA A 114 -17.94 -18.56 -64.47
#